data_AF-A0A813M2Q0-F1
#
_entry.id   AF-A0A813M2Q0-F1
#
_cell.length_a   1.000
_cell.length_b   1.000
_cell.length_c   1.000
_cell.angle_alpha   90.00
_cell.angle_beta   90.00
_cell.angle_gamma   90.00
#
_symmetry.space_group_name_H-M   'P 1'
#
loop_
_entity.id
_entity.type
_entity.pdbx_description
1 polymer ?
#
loop_
_entity_poly.entity_id
_entity_poly.type
_entity_poly.pdbx_seq_one_letter_code
_entity_poly.pdbx_strand_id
1 'polypeptide(L)'
;MVAPAKDEWLRWGFLERLDWCSLDVSKKGPGMPGWMIGFFYVEWLAVQIVFASVVLSFPTEHSLDRDGSLDRDGMWHIYVRYAVYCHMLHGMAIHTGPGSRWTGGAPGLLGVFSYVPYRMTPGAMKTGLFRCLGDRRTAMDVLVNVLFFGLSAAAVLSPEPEPMLVASICACDLWFVLFDYNAYLSSLGGSYFGVLVGACLLPAQGGRACAQVSFMIVWIGSGLGKRGPWLPDVNAAFLCSSYWLGGQEWLWKLMYKGPSDLRPARLGRMMSFVAAVVEFGAPALLFFAPVPGLVKLGIALSAAMHGYITFLIPFDLVLWNWFFGLSAVFLFANCGTVGFDYEGWLVAPWPVQLVSLWKVMLMMIGLIFPAQASSLFLVKKGVAHKITDAIPTYGRPAWVAVPEWARNEKWLGSAIAIPEMGLYKGIALMYLHKLNLKCLPSLLRQALKEDSISDFRLMYYDSGACSWSPERCEQYVGSLQARANFEEGECICISVSAFPRLGQPLEWKIIDAQAGVRAQGRLSVVMAEEVASLPSACEVCNPATP
;
A
#
# COMPACT_ATOMS: atom_id res chain seq x y z
N MET A 1 10.80 -25.32 -12.81
CA MET A 1 11.97 -25.60 -11.94
C MET A 1 11.52 -26.47 -10.80
N VAL A 2 12.23 -27.57 -10.58
CA VAL A 2 12.11 -28.39 -9.37
C VAL A 2 12.89 -27.68 -8.26
N ALA A 3 12.38 -27.68 -7.02
CA ALA A 3 13.12 -27.13 -5.90
C ALA A 3 14.40 -27.95 -5.67
N PRO A 4 15.56 -27.32 -5.42
CA PRO A 4 16.78 -28.06 -5.12
C PRO A 4 16.64 -28.85 -3.83
N ALA A 5 17.47 -29.87 -3.66
CA ALA A 5 17.57 -30.57 -2.39
C ALA A 5 18.06 -29.61 -1.30
N LYS A 6 17.65 -29.81 -0.04
CA LYS A 6 18.03 -28.92 1.08
C LYS A 6 19.54 -28.78 1.22
N ASP A 7 20.28 -29.89 1.11
CA ASP A 7 21.74 -29.88 1.25
C ASP A 7 22.44 -29.17 0.09
N GLU A 8 21.85 -29.21 -1.10
CA GLU A 8 22.33 -28.46 -2.27
C GLU A 8 22.08 -26.96 -2.08
N TRP A 9 20.86 -26.58 -1.70
CA TRP A 9 20.48 -25.19 -1.42
C TRP A 9 21.37 -24.55 -0.36
N LEU A 10 21.68 -25.28 0.72
CA LEU A 10 22.51 -24.78 1.81
C LEU A 10 23.98 -24.55 1.41
N ARG A 11 24.45 -25.12 0.29
CA ARG A 11 25.81 -24.86 -0.24
C ARG A 11 25.88 -23.63 -1.12
N TRP A 12 24.76 -23.18 -1.67
CA TRP A 12 24.72 -22.01 -2.54
C TRP A 12 25.05 -20.72 -1.80
N GLY A 13 25.71 -19.81 -2.50
CA GLY A 13 25.99 -18.46 -2.01
C GLY A 13 24.73 -17.60 -1.90
N PHE A 14 24.83 -16.45 -1.23
CA PHE A 14 23.70 -15.53 -1.04
C PHE A 14 23.05 -15.10 -2.37
N LEU A 15 23.84 -14.67 -3.36
CA LEU A 15 23.31 -14.20 -4.65
C LEU A 15 22.79 -15.36 -5.51
N GLU A 16 23.44 -16.52 -5.47
CA GLU A 16 22.98 -17.72 -6.18
C GLU A 16 21.57 -18.15 -5.70
N ARG A 17 21.35 -18.15 -4.38
CA ARG A 17 20.02 -18.39 -3.79
C ARG A 17 19.00 -17.33 -4.23
N LEU A 18 19.38 -16.05 -4.26
CA LEU A 18 18.49 -14.96 -4.69
C LEU A 18 18.16 -15.01 -6.18
N ASP A 19 19.12 -15.34 -7.03
CA ASP A 19 18.92 -15.52 -8.48
C ASP A 19 17.92 -16.63 -8.74
N TRP A 20 18.13 -17.79 -8.10
CA TRP A 20 17.21 -18.91 -8.22
C TRP A 20 15.81 -18.54 -7.72
N CYS A 21 15.70 -17.89 -6.55
CA CYS A 21 14.42 -17.43 -6.03
C CYS A 21 13.75 -16.39 -6.93
N SER A 22 14.50 -15.46 -7.51
CA SER A 22 13.96 -14.46 -8.44
C SER A 22 13.44 -15.12 -9.71
N LEU A 23 14.14 -16.11 -10.24
CA LEU A 23 13.66 -16.87 -11.38
C LEU A 23 12.42 -17.71 -11.03
N ASP A 24 12.39 -18.38 -9.87
CA ASP A 24 11.23 -19.18 -9.45
C ASP A 24 9.99 -18.31 -9.18
N VAL A 25 10.17 -17.18 -8.46
CA VAL A 25 9.10 -16.23 -8.15
C VAL A 25 8.59 -15.55 -9.42
N SER A 26 9.47 -15.16 -10.35
CA SER A 26 9.02 -14.57 -11.62
C SER A 26 8.15 -15.52 -12.44
N LYS A 27 8.34 -16.85 -12.28
CA LYS A 27 7.61 -17.87 -13.03
C LYS A 27 6.33 -18.32 -12.35
N LYS A 28 6.34 -18.48 -11.03
CA LYS A 28 5.25 -19.15 -10.28
C LYS A 28 4.65 -18.28 -9.18
N GLY A 29 5.15 -17.06 -9.01
CA GLY A 29 4.87 -16.24 -7.86
C GLY A 29 5.50 -16.76 -6.57
N PRO A 30 5.19 -16.11 -5.44
CA PRO A 30 5.84 -16.39 -4.15
C PRO A 30 5.39 -17.71 -3.50
N GLY A 31 4.57 -18.53 -4.18
CA GLY A 31 4.10 -19.82 -3.68
C GLY A 31 2.97 -19.72 -2.66
N MET A 32 2.13 -18.69 -2.78
CA MET A 32 1.00 -18.45 -1.89
C MET A 32 -0.05 -19.58 -2.01
N PRO A 33 -0.51 -20.18 -0.91
CA PRO A 33 -1.54 -21.22 -0.93
C PRO A 33 -2.88 -20.69 -1.45
N GLY A 34 -3.56 -21.46 -2.31
CA GLY A 34 -4.84 -21.06 -2.90
C GLY A 34 -5.95 -20.77 -1.88
N TRP A 35 -5.95 -21.47 -0.74
CA TRP A 35 -6.93 -21.22 0.32
C TRP A 35 -6.77 -19.83 0.96
N MET A 36 -5.56 -19.27 1.01
CA MET A 36 -5.31 -17.93 1.57
C MET A 36 -5.93 -16.86 0.68
N ILE A 37 -5.87 -17.07 -0.63
CA ILE A 37 -6.52 -16.22 -1.63
C ILE A 37 -8.04 -16.37 -1.54
N GLY A 38 -8.53 -17.61 -1.41
CA GLY A 38 -9.96 -17.88 -1.19
C GLY A 38 -10.49 -17.20 0.08
N PHE A 39 -9.80 -17.34 1.21
CA PHE A 39 -10.13 -16.66 2.46
C PHE A 39 -10.23 -15.15 2.26
N PHE A 40 -9.26 -14.57 1.56
CA PHE A 40 -9.24 -13.14 1.31
C PHE A 40 -10.45 -12.66 0.48
N TYR A 41 -10.81 -13.37 -0.59
CA TYR A 41 -11.99 -13.01 -1.37
C TYR A 41 -13.29 -13.23 -0.59
N VAL A 42 -13.36 -14.24 0.28
CA VAL A 42 -14.50 -14.45 1.18
C VAL A 42 -14.60 -13.32 2.19
N GLU A 43 -13.50 -12.88 2.80
CA GLU A 43 -13.46 -11.73 3.70
C GLU A 43 -13.91 -10.45 2.99
N TRP A 44 -13.38 -10.20 1.78
CA TRP A 44 -13.79 -9.06 0.95
C TRP A 44 -15.29 -9.11 0.61
N LEU A 45 -15.80 -10.25 0.16
CA LEU A 45 -17.21 -10.41 -0.17
C LEU A 45 -18.10 -10.22 1.07
N ALA A 46 -17.70 -10.76 2.22
CA ALA A 46 -18.41 -10.58 3.48
C ALA A 46 -18.48 -9.09 3.87
N VAL A 47 -17.38 -8.36 3.72
CA VAL A 47 -17.33 -6.90 3.94
C VAL A 47 -18.33 -6.16 3.04
N GLN A 48 -18.44 -6.55 1.76
CA GLN A 48 -19.41 -5.94 0.84
C GLN A 48 -20.85 -6.30 1.19
N ILE A 49 -21.11 -7.56 1.57
CA ILE A 49 -22.44 -8.01 2.00
C ILE A 49 -22.89 -7.27 3.25
N VAL A 50 -22.01 -7.10 4.24
CA VAL A 50 -22.31 -6.33 5.47
C VAL A 50 -22.70 -4.90 5.13
N PHE A 51 -21.96 -4.24 4.24
CA PHE A 51 -22.33 -2.89 3.81
C PHE A 51 -23.67 -2.85 3.07
N ALA A 52 -23.92 -3.78 2.15
CA ALA A 52 -25.19 -3.87 1.46
C ALA A 52 -26.36 -4.10 2.44
N SER A 53 -26.19 -4.97 3.44
CA SER A 53 -27.18 -5.19 4.50
C SER A 53 -27.44 -3.92 5.31
N VAL A 54 -26.40 -3.13 5.61
CA VAL A 54 -26.54 -1.83 6.29
C VAL A 54 -27.33 -0.83 5.44
N VAL A 55 -27.06 -0.74 4.14
CA VAL A 55 -27.84 0.12 3.22
C VAL A 55 -29.30 -0.32 3.15
N LEU A 56 -29.56 -1.64 3.08
CA LEU A 56 -30.92 -2.19 3.06
C LEU A 56 -31.67 -2.03 4.38
N SER A 57 -30.96 -2.07 5.52
CA SER A 57 -31.57 -1.93 6.86
C SER A 57 -31.82 -0.48 7.25
N PHE A 58 -31.05 0.45 6.69
CA PHE A 58 -31.11 1.88 6.94
C PHE A 58 -31.16 2.62 5.58
N PRO A 59 -32.28 2.52 4.85
CA PRO A 59 -32.43 3.15 3.55
C PRO A 59 -32.52 4.68 3.71
N THR A 60 -31.91 5.42 2.78
CA THR A 60 -32.08 6.87 2.69
C THR A 60 -33.55 7.21 2.39
N GLU A 61 -34.10 8.25 3.03
CA GLU A 61 -35.50 8.66 2.83
C GLU A 61 -35.74 9.09 1.38
N HIS A 62 -34.69 9.60 0.74
CA HIS A 62 -34.65 9.99 -0.66
C HIS A 62 -34.14 8.89 -1.60
N SER A 63 -34.06 7.61 -1.21
CA SER A 63 -33.43 6.58 -2.07
C SER A 63 -34.06 6.39 -3.45
N LEU A 64 -35.31 6.80 -3.67
CA LEU A 64 -36.01 6.59 -4.93
C LEU A 64 -36.82 7.83 -5.33
N ASP A 65 -36.57 8.35 -6.52
CA ASP A 65 -37.47 9.25 -7.24
C ASP A 65 -38.84 8.56 -7.45
N ARG A 66 -39.87 9.35 -7.80
CA ARG A 66 -41.24 8.84 -8.03
C ARG A 66 -41.33 7.72 -9.09
N ASP A 67 -40.31 7.57 -9.94
CA ASP A 67 -40.20 6.54 -10.97
C ASP A 67 -39.36 5.31 -10.55
N GLY A 68 -38.84 5.27 -9.32
CA GLY A 68 -38.00 4.20 -8.81
C GLY A 68 -36.52 4.30 -9.19
N SER A 69 -36.06 5.42 -9.76
CA SER A 69 -34.63 5.70 -9.95
C SER A 69 -33.99 6.29 -8.68
N LEU A 70 -32.69 6.10 -8.45
CA LEU A 70 -32.06 6.61 -7.22
C LEU A 70 -31.96 8.15 -7.24
N ASP A 71 -32.41 8.84 -6.19
CA ASP A 71 -32.20 10.30 -6.11
C ASP A 71 -30.71 10.65 -6.01
N ARG A 72 -30.35 11.83 -6.54
CA ARG A 72 -29.00 12.38 -6.53
C ARG A 72 -28.43 12.47 -5.12
N ASP A 73 -29.24 12.91 -4.15
CA ASP A 73 -28.81 13.09 -2.77
C ASP A 73 -28.77 11.75 -2.04
N GLY A 74 -29.73 10.85 -2.30
CA GLY A 74 -29.69 9.47 -1.82
C GLY A 74 -28.40 8.73 -2.22
N MET A 75 -27.97 8.86 -3.48
CA MET A 75 -26.71 8.28 -3.96
C MET A 75 -25.48 8.87 -3.29
N TRP A 76 -25.49 10.18 -3.01
CA TRP A 76 -24.42 10.83 -2.29
C TRP A 76 -24.29 10.28 -0.87
N HIS A 77 -25.38 10.14 -0.14
CA HIS A 77 -25.36 9.59 1.21
C HIS A 77 -24.86 8.13 1.24
N ILE A 78 -25.30 7.28 0.31
CA ILE A 78 -24.77 5.91 0.17
C ILE A 78 -23.25 5.93 -0.07
N TYR A 79 -22.79 6.81 -0.97
CA TYR A 79 -21.37 6.94 -1.27
C TYR A 79 -20.54 7.40 -0.06
N VAL A 80 -21.01 8.42 0.67
CA VAL A 80 -20.36 8.92 1.89
C VAL A 80 -20.29 7.82 2.94
N ARG A 81 -21.38 7.09 3.17
CA ARG A 81 -21.41 5.93 4.07
C ARG A 81 -20.38 4.88 3.66
N TYR A 82 -20.27 4.59 2.36
CA TYR A 82 -19.30 3.62 1.87
C TYR A 82 -17.85 4.09 2.04
N ALA A 83 -17.57 5.37 1.79
CA ALA A 83 -16.25 5.96 2.01
C ALA A 83 -15.84 5.88 3.49
N VAL A 84 -16.75 6.24 4.42
CA VAL A 84 -16.51 6.13 5.86
C VAL A 84 -16.34 4.67 6.28
N TYR A 85 -17.17 3.76 5.76
CA TYR A 85 -17.07 2.33 6.04
C TYR A 85 -15.70 1.78 5.63
N CYS A 86 -15.24 2.05 4.41
CA CYS A 86 -13.93 1.61 3.97
C CYS A 86 -12.81 2.25 4.79
N HIS A 87 -12.87 3.54 5.12
CA HIS A 87 -11.88 4.22 5.96
C HIS A 87 -11.76 3.58 7.34
N MET A 88 -12.90 3.28 7.96
CA MET A 88 -12.99 2.59 9.24
C MET A 88 -12.37 1.19 9.18
N LEU A 89 -12.71 0.40 8.16
CA LEU A 89 -12.19 -0.97 7.99
C LEU A 89 -10.68 -0.98 7.77
N HIS A 90 -10.14 -0.03 7.01
CA HIS A 90 -8.69 0.11 6.86
C HIS A 90 -8.04 0.41 8.23
N GLY A 91 -8.64 1.31 9.01
CA GLY A 91 -8.19 1.60 10.39
C GLY A 91 -8.17 0.38 11.31
N MET A 92 -8.95 -0.66 11.01
CA MET A 92 -9.01 -1.93 11.73
C MET A 92 -8.15 -3.05 11.13
N ALA A 93 -7.40 -2.82 10.04
CA ALA A 93 -6.69 -3.83 9.26
C ALA A 93 -7.57 -4.84 8.48
N ILE A 94 -8.85 -4.54 8.30
CA ILE A 94 -9.80 -5.32 7.47
C ILE A 94 -9.63 -4.90 6.02
N HIS A 95 -8.42 -5.11 5.52
CA HIS A 95 -7.97 -4.65 4.20
C HIS A 95 -6.77 -5.44 3.68
N THR A 96 -6.09 -6.19 4.56
CA THR A 96 -4.76 -6.73 4.26
C THR A 96 -4.95 -7.86 3.27
N GLY A 97 -4.49 -7.64 2.07
CA GLY A 97 -4.40 -8.68 1.07
C GLY A 97 -3.48 -9.80 1.55
N PRO A 98 -3.54 -10.95 0.87
CA PRO A 98 -2.70 -12.06 1.23
C PRO A 98 -1.21 -11.72 1.00
N GLY A 99 -0.87 -10.70 0.21
CA GLY A 99 0.50 -10.17 0.03
C GLY A 99 1.23 -9.76 1.32
N SER A 100 0.69 -8.82 2.09
CA SER A 100 1.28 -8.37 3.37
C SER A 100 1.19 -9.47 4.43
N ARG A 101 0.14 -10.28 4.39
CA ARG A 101 -0.03 -11.45 5.27
C ARG A 101 0.99 -12.55 4.98
N TRP A 102 1.38 -12.73 3.72
CA TRP A 102 2.33 -13.74 3.26
C TRP A 102 3.79 -13.30 3.40
N THR A 103 4.08 -12.01 3.15
CA THR A 103 5.44 -11.45 3.25
C THR A 103 5.80 -10.97 4.67
N GLY A 104 4.89 -11.11 5.63
CA GLY A 104 5.13 -10.76 7.04
C GLY A 104 4.98 -9.26 7.37
N GLY A 105 4.34 -8.48 6.49
CA GLY A 105 4.04 -7.06 6.70
C GLY A 105 2.85 -6.80 7.64
N ALA A 106 2.06 -7.82 7.98
CA ALA A 106 0.99 -7.73 8.98
C ALA A 106 1.14 -8.82 10.06
N PRO A 107 0.97 -8.51 11.36
CA PRO A 107 1.07 -9.49 12.42
C PRO A 107 -0.02 -10.55 12.29
N GLY A 108 0.39 -11.78 11.95
CA GLY A 108 -0.45 -12.96 11.86
C GLY A 108 -1.10 -13.18 10.49
N LEU A 109 -1.22 -14.46 10.14
CA LEU A 109 -1.74 -14.99 8.87
C LEU A 109 -3.13 -14.46 8.44
N LEU A 110 -3.95 -14.00 9.39
CA LEU A 110 -5.33 -13.56 9.13
C LEU A 110 -5.57 -12.05 9.39
N GLY A 111 -4.70 -11.34 10.11
CA GLY A 111 -4.66 -9.86 10.21
C GLY A 111 -5.92 -9.07 10.65
N VAL A 112 -7.11 -9.66 10.72
CA VAL A 112 -8.38 -8.96 11.00
C VAL A 112 -8.35 -8.33 12.39
N PHE A 113 -8.73 -7.05 12.49
CA PHE A 113 -8.70 -6.26 13.73
C PHE A 113 -7.30 -6.04 14.33
N SER A 114 -6.22 -6.42 13.64
CA SER A 114 -4.87 -6.40 14.23
C SER A 114 -4.37 -5.00 14.62
N TYR A 115 -4.89 -3.94 14.02
CA TYR A 115 -4.55 -2.55 14.39
C TYR A 115 -5.30 -2.06 15.62
N VAL A 116 -6.46 -2.64 15.96
CA VAL A 116 -7.32 -2.13 17.04
C VAL A 116 -6.62 -2.23 18.41
N PRO A 117 -6.05 -3.38 18.82
CA PRO A 117 -5.33 -3.46 20.09
C PRO A 117 -4.19 -2.43 20.16
N TYR A 118 -3.42 -2.28 19.08
CA TYR A 118 -2.30 -1.33 19.04
C TYR A 118 -2.76 0.13 19.18
N ARG A 119 -3.83 0.52 18.48
CA ARG A 119 -4.42 1.87 18.53
C ARG A 119 -5.08 2.19 19.88
N MET A 120 -5.61 1.18 20.56
CA MET A 120 -6.33 1.34 21.84
C MET A 120 -5.43 1.24 23.08
N THR A 121 -4.11 1.22 22.89
CA THR A 121 -3.18 0.97 23.98
C THR A 121 -2.38 2.21 24.35
N PRO A 122 -2.56 2.74 25.57
CA PRO A 122 -1.65 3.74 26.12
C PRO A 122 -0.22 3.20 26.18
N GLY A 123 0.75 4.04 25.80
CA GLY A 123 2.17 3.68 25.76
C GLY A 123 2.61 2.91 24.51
N ALA A 124 1.68 2.46 23.67
CA ALA A 124 2.03 1.89 22.36
C ALA A 124 2.78 2.91 21.49
N MET A 125 3.59 2.41 20.58
CA MET A 125 4.40 3.27 19.71
C MET A 125 3.52 4.05 18.72
N LYS A 126 3.88 5.31 18.46
CA LYS A 126 3.32 6.17 17.42
C LYS A 126 4.42 7.03 16.82
N THR A 127 4.12 7.67 15.70
CA THR A 127 4.98 8.70 15.12
C THR A 127 4.14 9.94 14.89
N GLY A 128 4.46 11.04 15.57
CA GLY A 128 3.89 12.35 15.23
C GLY A 128 4.49 12.90 13.93
N LEU A 129 3.84 13.89 13.33
CA LEU A 129 4.36 14.63 12.19
C LEU A 129 5.72 15.28 12.50
N PHE A 130 5.86 15.75 13.73
CA PHE A 130 7.07 16.35 14.27
C PHE A 130 7.62 15.51 15.43
N ARG A 131 8.95 15.41 15.53
CA ARG A 131 9.63 14.62 16.58
C ARG A 131 9.26 15.05 18.00
N CYS A 132 8.93 16.34 18.20
CA CYS A 132 8.58 16.89 19.52
C CYS A 132 7.22 16.43 20.07
N LEU A 133 6.37 15.80 19.25
CA LEU A 133 5.03 15.35 19.65
C LEU A 133 5.03 13.99 20.37
N GLY A 134 6.22 13.49 20.69
CA GLY A 134 6.43 12.21 21.35
C GLY A 134 6.17 11.01 20.45
N ASP A 135 6.58 9.85 20.93
CA ASP A 135 6.48 8.59 20.21
C ASP A 135 5.59 7.56 20.92
N ARG A 136 4.97 7.92 22.05
CA ARG A 136 4.07 7.08 22.85
C ARG A 136 2.63 7.55 22.71
N ARG A 137 1.70 6.61 22.49
CA ARG A 137 0.26 6.89 22.56
C ARG A 137 -0.13 7.31 23.96
N THR A 138 -0.77 8.47 24.05
CA THR A 138 -1.37 9.03 25.25
C THR A 138 -2.81 8.55 25.40
N ALA A 139 -3.43 8.80 26.55
CA ALA A 139 -4.85 8.57 26.74
C ALA A 139 -5.71 9.36 25.73
N MET A 140 -5.25 10.57 25.33
CA MET A 140 -5.92 11.37 24.32
C MET A 140 -5.87 10.72 22.93
N ASP A 141 -4.74 10.14 22.54
CA ASP A 141 -4.64 9.42 21.26
C ASP A 141 -5.60 8.21 21.23
N VAL A 142 -5.72 7.50 22.36
CA VAL A 142 -6.66 6.38 22.49
C VAL A 142 -8.10 6.88 22.40
N LEU A 143 -8.45 7.96 23.10
CA LEU A 143 -9.77 8.58 23.02
C LEU A 143 -10.12 8.96 21.58
N VAL A 144 -9.20 9.59 20.84
CA VAL A 144 -9.43 9.96 19.44
C VAL A 144 -9.60 8.73 18.55
N ASN A 145 -8.88 7.63 18.81
CA ASN A 145 -9.12 6.37 18.10
C ASN A 145 -10.51 5.76 18.41
N VAL A 146 -10.97 5.83 19.67
CA VAL A 146 -12.33 5.42 20.05
C VAL A 146 -13.38 6.28 19.35
N LEU A 147 -13.20 7.59 19.36
CA LEU A 147 -14.08 8.54 18.67
C LEU A 147 -14.11 8.27 17.17
N PHE A 148 -12.95 8.08 16.54
CA PHE A 148 -12.86 7.77 15.12
C PHE A 148 -13.72 6.55 14.75
N PHE A 149 -13.58 5.44 15.48
CA PHE A 149 -14.37 4.24 15.19
C PHE A 149 -15.86 4.40 15.53
N GLY A 150 -16.18 5.04 16.67
CA GLY A 150 -17.56 5.27 17.08
C GLY A 150 -18.33 6.21 16.14
N LEU A 151 -17.72 7.34 15.75
CA LEU A 151 -18.28 8.30 14.82
C LEU A 151 -18.41 7.69 13.42
N SER A 152 -17.42 6.90 12.97
CA SER A 152 -17.50 6.20 11.69
C SER A 152 -18.64 5.19 11.66
N ALA A 153 -18.80 4.41 12.73
CA ALA A 153 -19.92 3.47 12.85
C ALA A 153 -21.26 4.20 12.85
N ALA A 154 -21.37 5.31 13.60
CA ALA A 154 -22.57 6.15 13.60
C ALA A 154 -22.89 6.70 12.20
N ALA A 155 -21.90 7.17 11.45
CA ALA A 155 -22.09 7.69 10.11
C ALA A 155 -22.52 6.60 9.12
N VAL A 156 -21.95 5.39 9.22
CA VAL A 156 -22.32 4.25 8.38
C VAL A 156 -23.75 3.78 8.64
N LEU A 157 -24.19 3.83 9.90
CA LEU A 157 -25.54 3.44 10.31
C LEU A 157 -26.58 4.54 10.09
N SER A 158 -26.17 5.81 10.00
CA SER A 158 -27.06 6.90 9.62
C SER A 158 -27.48 6.76 8.15
N PRO A 159 -28.79 6.71 7.83
CA PRO A 159 -29.24 6.75 6.45
C PRO A 159 -28.65 7.94 5.69
N GLU A 160 -28.70 9.11 6.33
CA GLU A 160 -28.24 10.39 5.81
C GLU A 160 -27.22 10.95 6.80
N PRO A 161 -25.93 10.58 6.69
CA PRO A 161 -24.92 11.06 7.61
C PRO A 161 -24.82 12.58 7.54
N GLU A 162 -25.05 13.23 8.68
CA GLU A 162 -24.97 14.68 8.75
C GLU A 162 -23.54 15.17 8.45
N PRO A 163 -23.38 16.30 7.75
CA PRO A 163 -22.07 16.85 7.46
C PRO A 163 -21.18 17.08 8.70
N MET A 164 -21.78 17.45 9.84
CA MET A 164 -21.05 17.66 11.10
C MET A 164 -20.47 16.35 11.68
N LEU A 165 -21.19 15.24 11.51
CA LEU A 165 -20.71 13.92 11.90
C LEU A 165 -19.48 13.54 11.07
N VAL A 166 -19.53 13.77 9.75
CA VAL A 166 -18.38 13.54 8.86
C VAL A 166 -17.21 14.48 9.19
N ALA A 167 -17.49 15.76 9.46
CA ALA A 167 -16.47 16.73 9.88
C ALA A 167 -15.77 16.31 11.19
N SER A 168 -16.48 15.65 12.11
CA SER A 168 -15.91 15.11 13.34
C SER A 168 -14.96 13.93 13.07
N ILE A 169 -15.23 13.12 12.05
CA ILE A 169 -14.31 12.07 11.57
C ILE A 169 -13.06 12.71 10.95
N CYS A 170 -13.23 13.74 10.11
CA CYS A 170 -12.12 14.52 9.56
C CYS A 170 -11.26 15.17 10.65
N ALA A 171 -11.86 15.64 11.75
CA ALA A 171 -11.11 16.16 12.90
C ALA A 171 -10.24 15.08 13.57
N CYS A 172 -10.72 13.84 13.65
CA CYS A 172 -9.90 12.71 14.10
C CYS A 172 -8.74 12.43 13.14
N ASP A 173 -8.97 12.50 11.82
CA ASP A 173 -7.90 12.36 10.83
C ASP A 173 -6.84 13.45 10.95
N LEU A 174 -7.24 14.71 11.18
CA LEU A 174 -6.32 15.82 11.43
C LEU A 174 -5.48 15.57 12.68
N TRP A 175 -6.09 15.04 13.75
CA TRP A 175 -5.34 14.60 14.93
C TRP A 175 -4.34 13.51 14.56
N PHE A 176 -4.73 12.50 13.79
CA PHE A 176 -3.80 11.45 13.35
C PHE A 176 -2.65 12.01 12.52
N VAL A 177 -2.92 12.90 11.55
CA VAL A 177 -1.87 13.55 10.76
C VAL A 177 -0.83 14.21 11.66
N LEU A 178 -1.26 14.91 12.71
CA LEU A 178 -0.37 15.65 13.60
C LEU A 178 0.32 14.76 14.64
N PHE A 179 -0.43 13.92 15.34
CA PHE A 179 0.00 13.28 16.58
C PHE A 179 0.22 11.76 16.47
N ASP A 180 -0.43 11.08 15.53
CA ASP A 180 -0.30 9.63 15.31
C ASP A 180 -0.39 9.29 13.82
N TYR A 181 0.65 9.67 13.08
CA TYR A 181 0.70 9.54 11.64
C TYR A 181 0.65 8.07 11.20
N ASN A 182 1.11 7.14 12.05
CA ASN A 182 0.96 5.71 11.83
C ASN A 182 -0.52 5.33 11.75
N ALA A 183 -1.37 5.87 12.63
CA ALA A 183 -2.81 5.69 12.51
C ALA A 183 -3.31 6.30 11.19
N TYR A 184 -2.94 7.52 10.84
CA TYR A 184 -3.37 8.14 9.58
C TYR A 184 -3.03 7.29 8.34
N LEU A 185 -1.82 6.73 8.28
CA LEU A 185 -1.44 5.83 7.17
C LEU A 185 -2.18 4.49 7.22
N SER A 186 -2.31 3.90 8.39
CA SER A 186 -2.94 2.58 8.53
C SER A 186 -4.42 2.60 8.17
N SER A 187 -5.10 3.75 8.32
CA SER A 187 -6.47 3.93 7.82
C SER A 187 -6.54 4.38 6.36
N LEU A 188 -5.43 4.51 5.65
CA LEU A 188 -5.36 5.16 4.33
C LEU A 188 -6.01 6.56 4.35
N GLY A 189 -5.73 7.34 5.39
CA GLY A 189 -6.25 8.70 5.55
C GLY A 189 -5.87 9.62 4.38
N GLY A 190 -4.68 9.47 3.79
CA GLY A 190 -4.22 10.23 2.60
C GLY A 190 -5.14 10.12 1.37
N SER A 191 -6.10 9.23 1.48
CA SER A 191 -6.72 8.49 0.42
C SER A 191 -8.23 8.70 0.57
N TYR A 192 -8.79 8.53 1.77
CA TYR A 192 -10.18 8.87 2.12
C TYR A 192 -10.40 10.34 2.50
N PHE A 193 -9.44 10.99 3.17
CA PHE A 193 -9.64 12.30 3.81
C PHE A 193 -10.20 13.39 2.88
N GLY A 194 -9.67 13.52 1.65
CA GLY A 194 -10.17 14.56 0.73
C GLY A 194 -11.62 14.35 0.28
N VAL A 195 -12.06 13.09 0.22
CA VAL A 195 -13.46 12.73 -0.08
C VAL A 195 -14.35 13.11 1.10
N LEU A 196 -13.91 12.78 2.32
CA LEU A 196 -14.63 13.08 3.55
C LEU A 196 -14.73 14.59 3.81
N VAL A 197 -13.71 15.35 3.42
CA VAL A 197 -13.75 16.83 3.42
C VAL A 197 -14.85 17.35 2.47
N GLY A 198 -14.99 16.78 1.27
CA GLY A 198 -16.13 17.09 0.39
C GLY A 198 -17.47 16.68 1.00
N ALA A 199 -17.51 15.56 1.72
CA ALA A 199 -18.69 15.07 2.44
C ALA A 199 -19.04 15.85 3.71
N CYS A 200 -18.24 16.85 4.10
CA CYS A 200 -18.63 17.88 5.06
C CYS A 200 -19.61 18.90 4.44
N LEU A 201 -20.02 18.70 3.19
CA LEU A 201 -21.00 19.50 2.46
C LEU A 201 -22.04 18.60 1.79
N LEU A 202 -23.25 19.13 1.62
CA LEU A 202 -24.27 18.50 0.77
C LEU A 202 -23.92 18.67 -0.72
N PRO A 203 -24.51 17.86 -1.63
CA PRO A 203 -24.28 18.00 -3.07
C PRO A 203 -24.62 19.40 -3.60
N ALA A 204 -25.74 19.98 -3.15
CA ALA A 204 -26.15 21.34 -3.49
C ALA A 204 -25.17 22.43 -3.04
N GLN A 205 -24.30 22.12 -2.07
CA GLN A 205 -23.24 23.00 -1.57
C GLN A 205 -21.88 22.70 -2.22
N GLY A 206 -21.83 21.83 -3.23
CA GLY A 206 -20.60 21.48 -3.94
C GLY A 206 -19.79 20.31 -3.35
N GLY A 207 -20.33 19.57 -2.38
CA GLY A 207 -19.62 18.45 -1.75
C GLY A 207 -19.14 17.39 -2.73
N ARG A 208 -20.00 17.03 -3.71
CA ARG A 208 -19.67 16.10 -4.79
C ARG A 208 -18.50 16.59 -5.66
N ALA A 209 -18.51 17.86 -6.06
CA ALA A 209 -17.45 18.45 -6.85
C ALA A 209 -16.10 18.41 -6.11
N CYS A 210 -16.08 18.74 -4.82
CA CYS A 210 -14.88 18.65 -3.98
C CYS A 210 -14.34 17.21 -3.88
N ALA A 211 -15.22 16.21 -3.76
CA ALA A 211 -14.84 14.80 -3.78
C ALA A 211 -14.31 14.35 -5.16
N GLN A 212 -14.95 14.77 -6.25
CA GLN A 212 -14.47 14.54 -7.61
C GLN A 212 -13.04 15.08 -7.78
N VAL A 213 -12.79 16.36 -7.45
CA VAL A 213 -11.46 16.98 -7.53
C VAL A 213 -10.44 16.20 -6.72
N SER A 214 -10.78 15.81 -5.49
CA SER A 214 -9.88 15.05 -4.62
C SER A 214 -9.44 13.72 -5.26
N PHE A 215 -10.35 13.00 -5.89
CA PHE A 215 -10.05 11.75 -6.61
C PHE A 215 -9.27 11.96 -7.89
N MET A 216 -9.61 13.00 -8.65
CA MET A 216 -8.88 13.38 -9.86
C MET A 216 -7.40 13.49 -9.59
N ILE A 217 -7.05 14.23 -8.53
CA ILE A 217 -5.65 14.50 -8.19
C ILE A 217 -4.94 13.19 -7.85
N VAL A 218 -5.61 12.28 -7.14
CA VAL A 218 -5.04 10.96 -6.83
C VAL A 218 -4.84 10.12 -8.09
N TRP A 219 -5.83 10.05 -8.99
CA TRP A 219 -5.70 9.27 -10.21
C TRP A 219 -4.68 9.85 -11.20
N ILE A 220 -4.69 11.17 -11.41
CA ILE A 220 -3.67 11.84 -12.22
C ILE A 220 -2.29 11.63 -11.60
N GLY A 221 -2.15 11.79 -10.29
CA GLY A 221 -0.92 11.54 -9.57
C GLY A 221 -0.43 10.10 -9.70
N SER A 222 -1.34 9.13 -9.66
CA SER A 222 -1.03 7.71 -9.87
C SER A 222 -0.56 7.43 -11.31
N GLY A 223 -1.28 7.94 -12.31
CA GLY A 223 -0.88 7.83 -13.71
C GLY A 223 0.47 8.50 -13.98
N LEU A 224 0.68 9.70 -13.43
CA LEU A 224 1.98 10.36 -13.43
C LEU A 224 3.03 9.50 -12.76
N GLY A 225 2.80 8.95 -11.57
CA GLY A 225 3.75 8.09 -10.85
C GLY A 225 4.16 6.83 -11.62
N LYS A 226 3.32 6.35 -12.53
CA LYS A 226 3.57 5.15 -13.35
C LYS A 226 4.36 5.41 -14.65
N ARG A 227 4.55 6.67 -15.04
CA ARG A 227 5.30 7.01 -16.26
C ARG A 227 6.81 6.83 -16.06
N GLY A 228 7.39 5.69 -16.38
CA GLY A 228 8.85 5.54 -16.31
C GLY A 228 9.32 4.12 -16.56
N PRO A 229 10.65 3.89 -16.55
CA PRO A 229 11.23 2.58 -16.78
C PRO A 229 10.90 1.55 -15.70
N TRP A 230 10.36 1.99 -14.54
CA TRP A 230 10.01 1.11 -13.43
C TRP A 230 8.69 0.35 -13.59
N LEU A 231 7.71 0.88 -14.33
CA LEU A 231 6.41 0.22 -14.49
C LEU A 231 6.51 -1.13 -15.23
N PRO A 232 7.34 -1.27 -16.27
CA PRO A 232 7.63 -2.57 -16.87
C PRO A 232 8.02 -3.66 -15.87
N ASP A 233 8.88 -3.37 -14.89
CA ASP A 233 9.27 -4.34 -13.85
C ASP A 233 8.07 -4.74 -12.99
N VAL A 234 7.29 -3.74 -12.54
CA VAL A 234 6.08 -3.92 -11.73
C VAL A 234 5.08 -4.83 -12.46
N ASN A 235 4.75 -4.49 -13.71
CA ASN A 235 3.68 -5.17 -14.45
C ASN A 235 4.05 -6.59 -14.86
N ALA A 236 5.30 -6.81 -15.30
CA ALA A 236 5.79 -8.15 -15.63
C ALA A 236 5.77 -9.07 -14.41
N ALA A 237 6.27 -8.57 -13.29
CA ALA A 237 6.28 -9.33 -12.04
C ALA A 237 4.86 -9.58 -11.54
N PHE A 238 3.95 -8.60 -11.53
CA PHE A 238 2.57 -8.84 -11.10
C PHE A 238 1.82 -9.85 -11.96
N LEU A 239 1.90 -9.74 -13.29
CA LEU A 239 1.21 -10.67 -14.18
C LEU A 239 1.72 -12.10 -14.02
N CYS A 240 3.04 -12.29 -14.07
CA CYS A 240 3.64 -13.63 -14.04
C CYS A 240 3.72 -14.24 -12.63
N SER A 241 3.59 -13.43 -11.58
CA SER A 241 3.49 -13.91 -10.19
C SER A 241 2.06 -14.02 -9.66
N SER A 242 1.06 -13.58 -10.43
CA SER A 242 -0.35 -13.67 -10.05
C SER A 242 -0.77 -15.13 -9.86
N TYR A 243 -1.78 -15.34 -9.00
CA TYR A 243 -2.32 -16.68 -8.79
C TYR A 243 -2.95 -17.29 -10.05
N TRP A 244 -3.62 -16.46 -10.85
CA TRP A 244 -4.39 -16.91 -12.02
C TRP A 244 -3.53 -17.16 -13.25
N LEU A 245 -2.45 -16.39 -13.43
CA LEU A 245 -1.60 -16.45 -14.62
C LEU A 245 -0.18 -16.97 -14.32
N GLY A 246 0.16 -17.15 -13.04
CA GLY A 246 1.43 -17.74 -12.63
C GLY A 246 1.60 -19.17 -13.15
N GLY A 247 2.84 -19.54 -13.42
CA GLY A 247 3.24 -20.84 -13.96
C GLY A 247 3.12 -20.94 -15.49
N GLN A 248 2.50 -19.97 -16.15
CA GLN A 248 2.30 -19.98 -17.59
C GLN A 248 3.58 -19.58 -18.34
N GLU A 249 4.31 -20.56 -18.86
CA GLU A 249 5.62 -20.33 -19.50
C GLU A 249 5.51 -19.44 -20.75
N TRP A 250 4.43 -19.56 -21.52
CA TRP A 250 4.20 -18.73 -22.69
C TRP A 250 4.11 -17.24 -22.32
N LEU A 251 3.38 -16.92 -21.24
CA LEU A 251 3.23 -15.55 -20.76
C LEU A 251 4.57 -15.04 -20.23
N TRP A 252 5.24 -15.85 -19.42
CA TRP A 252 6.55 -15.50 -18.87
C TRP A 252 7.58 -15.16 -19.97
N LYS A 253 7.63 -15.94 -21.06
CA LYS A 253 8.49 -15.67 -22.23
C LYS A 253 8.14 -14.38 -22.97
N LEU A 254 6.88 -13.94 -22.91
CA LEU A 254 6.45 -12.66 -23.49
C LEU A 254 6.77 -11.47 -22.57
N MET A 255 6.82 -11.71 -21.26
CA MET A 255 7.01 -10.65 -20.25
C MET A 255 8.47 -10.41 -19.89
N TYR A 256 9.33 -11.43 -19.97
CA TYR A 256 10.75 -11.39 -19.58
C TYR A 256 11.68 -11.73 -20.75
N LYS A 257 12.91 -11.19 -20.72
CA LYS A 257 13.91 -11.50 -21.77
C LYS A 257 14.40 -12.94 -21.72
N GLY A 258 14.56 -13.51 -20.54
CA GLY A 258 14.99 -14.91 -20.39
C GLY A 258 15.45 -15.27 -18.99
N PRO A 259 15.92 -16.51 -18.78
CA PRO A 259 16.27 -17.01 -17.45
C PRO A 259 17.55 -16.38 -16.88
N SER A 260 18.42 -15.86 -17.74
CA SER A 260 19.63 -15.12 -17.36
C SER A 260 19.43 -13.60 -17.32
N ASP A 261 18.25 -13.10 -17.69
CA ASP A 261 17.94 -11.67 -17.72
C ASP A 261 16.43 -11.47 -17.46
N LEU A 262 16.09 -11.18 -16.21
CA LEU A 262 14.73 -10.91 -15.75
C LEU A 262 14.29 -9.47 -16.02
N ARG A 263 14.99 -8.71 -16.87
CA ARG A 263 14.45 -7.44 -17.34
C ARG A 263 13.21 -7.68 -18.20
N PRO A 264 12.22 -6.77 -18.15
CA PRO A 264 11.03 -6.87 -18.98
C PRO A 264 11.35 -6.98 -20.47
N ALA A 265 10.59 -7.81 -21.19
CA ALA A 265 10.66 -7.92 -22.64
C ALA A 265 9.89 -6.78 -23.33
N ARG A 266 9.88 -6.79 -24.68
CA ARG A 266 9.21 -5.74 -25.48
C ARG A 266 7.71 -5.67 -25.19
N LEU A 267 7.02 -6.81 -25.08
CA LEU A 267 5.59 -6.83 -24.79
C LEU A 267 5.31 -6.30 -23.38
N GLY A 268 6.08 -6.71 -22.37
CA GLY A 268 5.96 -6.20 -21.01
C GLY A 268 6.10 -4.67 -20.93
N ARG A 269 7.05 -4.09 -21.68
CA ARG A 269 7.18 -2.63 -21.81
C ARG A 269 5.97 -1.99 -22.51
N MET A 270 5.51 -2.56 -23.61
CA MET A 270 4.36 -2.05 -24.36
C MET A 270 3.08 -2.04 -23.52
N MET A 271 2.77 -3.16 -22.84
CA MET A 271 1.58 -3.24 -21.98
C MET A 271 1.66 -2.26 -20.81
N SER A 272 2.85 -2.03 -20.28
CA SER A 272 3.06 -1.03 -19.23
C SER A 272 2.81 0.39 -19.74
N PHE A 273 3.26 0.72 -20.96
CA PHE A 273 2.92 1.99 -21.59
C PHE A 273 1.41 2.15 -21.77
N VAL A 274 0.72 1.12 -22.27
CA VAL A 274 -0.75 1.15 -22.41
C VAL A 274 -1.44 1.33 -21.06
N ALA A 275 -1.00 0.62 -20.02
CA ALA A 275 -1.54 0.77 -18.67
C ALA A 275 -1.36 2.21 -18.15
N ALA A 276 -0.19 2.81 -18.34
CA ALA A 276 0.06 4.21 -17.97
C ALA A 276 -0.83 5.18 -18.76
N VAL A 277 -1.06 4.93 -20.05
CA VAL A 277 -1.97 5.74 -20.88
C VAL A 277 -3.41 5.63 -20.40
N VAL A 278 -3.90 4.43 -20.08
CA VAL A 278 -5.26 4.24 -19.56
C VAL A 278 -5.41 4.94 -18.21
N GLU A 279 -4.43 4.80 -17.32
CA GLU A 279 -4.51 5.35 -15.97
C GLU A 279 -4.42 6.88 -15.93
N PHE A 280 -3.74 7.50 -16.89
CA PHE A 280 -3.77 8.96 -17.07
C PHE A 280 -4.98 9.43 -17.89
N GLY A 281 -5.33 8.68 -18.94
CA GLY A 281 -6.36 9.04 -19.91
C GLY A 281 -7.78 8.93 -19.36
N ALA A 282 -8.07 7.90 -18.54
CA ALA A 282 -9.40 7.72 -17.97
C ALA A 282 -9.82 8.90 -17.07
N PRO A 283 -9.00 9.38 -16.11
CA PRO A 283 -9.29 10.60 -15.35
C PRO A 283 -9.43 11.84 -16.23
N ALA A 284 -8.61 11.97 -17.27
CA ALA A 284 -8.72 13.10 -18.20
C ALA A 284 -10.09 13.10 -18.92
N LEU A 285 -10.59 11.92 -19.32
CA LEU A 285 -11.93 11.77 -19.89
C LEU A 285 -13.04 12.10 -18.88
N LEU A 286 -12.87 11.74 -17.61
CA LEU A 286 -13.86 12.03 -16.56
C LEU A 286 -14.04 13.54 -16.33
N PHE A 287 -12.96 14.31 -16.46
CA PHE A 287 -12.94 15.73 -16.12
C PHE A 287 -13.14 16.65 -17.32
N PHE A 288 -12.38 16.43 -18.37
CA PHE A 288 -12.25 17.40 -19.45
C PHE A 288 -13.11 17.06 -20.67
N ALA A 289 -13.72 15.87 -20.71
CA ALA A 289 -14.53 15.50 -21.85
C ALA A 289 -15.84 16.31 -21.89
N PRO A 290 -16.13 17.01 -23.01
CA PRO A 290 -17.33 17.85 -23.12
C PRO A 290 -18.60 17.04 -23.45
N VAL A 291 -18.45 15.76 -23.81
CA VAL A 291 -19.55 14.91 -24.27
C VAL A 291 -19.75 13.71 -23.33
N PRO A 292 -20.99 13.40 -22.92
CA PRO A 292 -21.26 12.32 -21.97
C PRO A 292 -20.73 10.95 -22.38
N GLY A 293 -20.65 10.66 -23.68
CA GLY A 293 -20.13 9.39 -24.20
C GLY A 293 -18.66 9.14 -23.83
N LEU A 294 -17.83 10.20 -23.88
CA LEU A 294 -16.41 10.11 -23.51
C LEU A 294 -16.22 9.98 -22.00
N VAL A 295 -17.05 10.65 -21.20
CA VAL A 295 -17.07 10.44 -19.74
C VAL A 295 -17.42 8.99 -19.42
N LYS A 296 -18.46 8.42 -20.04
CA LYS A 296 -18.85 7.01 -19.86
C LYS A 296 -17.70 6.06 -20.22
N LEU A 297 -16.94 6.36 -21.27
CA LEU A 297 -15.72 5.62 -21.60
C LEU A 297 -14.67 5.75 -20.49
N GLY A 298 -14.45 6.95 -19.95
CA GLY A 298 -13.56 7.16 -18.80
C GLY A 298 -13.97 6.36 -17.56
N ILE A 299 -15.28 6.28 -17.28
CA ILE A 299 -15.83 5.46 -16.18
C ILE A 299 -15.56 3.98 -16.46
N ALA A 300 -15.88 3.51 -17.66
CA ALA A 300 -15.67 2.11 -18.05
C ALA A 300 -14.19 1.71 -17.98
N LEU A 301 -13.28 2.56 -18.47
CA LEU A 301 -11.84 2.32 -18.39
C LEU A 301 -11.35 2.31 -16.94
N SER A 302 -11.81 3.25 -16.11
CA SER A 302 -11.44 3.31 -14.68
C SER A 302 -11.92 2.06 -13.94
N ALA A 303 -13.19 1.66 -14.13
CA ALA A 303 -13.77 0.48 -13.52
C ALA A 303 -13.07 -0.81 -14.00
N ALA A 304 -12.80 -0.93 -15.30
CA ALA A 304 -12.10 -2.09 -15.87
C ALA A 304 -10.66 -2.20 -15.34
N MET A 305 -9.93 -1.08 -15.27
CA MET A 305 -8.57 -1.06 -14.71
C MET A 305 -8.55 -1.46 -13.24
N HIS A 306 -9.43 -0.87 -12.42
CA HIS A 306 -9.49 -1.22 -11.00
C HIS A 306 -9.98 -2.66 -10.77
N GLY A 307 -10.90 -3.15 -11.60
CA GLY A 307 -11.29 -4.57 -11.61
C GLY A 307 -10.11 -5.49 -11.96
N TYR A 308 -9.37 -5.16 -13.03
CA TYR A 308 -8.15 -5.88 -13.43
C TYR A 308 -7.16 -5.99 -12.27
N ILE A 309 -6.85 -4.88 -11.59
CA ILE A 309 -5.93 -4.86 -10.43
C ILE A 309 -6.49 -5.74 -9.30
N THR A 310 -7.78 -5.57 -8.98
CA THR A 310 -8.45 -6.28 -7.88
C THR A 310 -8.38 -7.80 -8.05
N PHE A 311 -8.61 -8.31 -9.27
CA PHE A 311 -8.69 -9.75 -9.51
C PHE A 311 -7.34 -10.41 -9.83
N LEU A 312 -6.46 -9.74 -10.59
CA LEU A 312 -5.19 -10.32 -11.01
C LEU A 312 -4.04 -10.05 -10.04
N ILE A 313 -4.15 -9.01 -9.23
CA ILE A 313 -3.09 -8.56 -8.34
C ILE A 313 -3.64 -8.48 -6.91
N PRO A 314 -4.02 -9.61 -6.28
CA PRO A 314 -4.54 -9.60 -4.91
C PRO A 314 -3.40 -9.40 -3.88
N PHE A 315 -2.52 -8.42 -4.10
CA PHE A 315 -1.56 -7.93 -3.10
C PHE A 315 -2.18 -6.71 -2.46
N ASP A 316 -2.62 -6.75 -1.19
CA ASP A 316 -3.06 -5.61 -0.33
C ASP A 316 -3.91 -4.48 -0.91
N LEU A 317 -4.51 -4.68 -2.08
CA LEU A 317 -5.00 -3.60 -2.91
C LEU A 317 -6.49 -3.72 -3.19
N VAL A 318 -7.17 -4.80 -2.79
CA VAL A 318 -8.53 -5.10 -3.27
C VAL A 318 -9.58 -4.17 -2.68
N LEU A 319 -9.65 -3.98 -1.36
CA LEU A 319 -10.69 -3.11 -0.78
C LEU A 319 -10.53 -1.66 -1.26
N TRP A 320 -9.30 -1.14 -1.24
CA TRP A 320 -8.98 0.19 -1.72
C TRP A 320 -9.20 0.36 -3.23
N ASN A 321 -8.72 -0.56 -4.08
CA ASN A 321 -8.94 -0.45 -5.53
C ASN A 321 -10.41 -0.61 -5.91
N TRP A 322 -11.14 -1.47 -5.20
CA TRP A 322 -12.57 -1.61 -5.39
C TRP A 322 -13.30 -0.29 -5.07
N PHE A 323 -12.95 0.36 -3.96
CA PHE A 323 -13.44 1.69 -3.63
C PHE A 323 -13.13 2.72 -4.72
N PHE A 324 -11.95 2.66 -5.33
CA PHE A 324 -11.56 3.56 -6.43
C PHE A 324 -12.39 3.32 -7.68
N GLY A 325 -12.54 2.07 -8.10
CA GLY A 325 -13.39 1.69 -9.23
C GLY A 325 -14.85 2.14 -9.04
N LEU A 326 -15.40 1.92 -7.85
CA LEU A 326 -16.75 2.39 -7.50
C LEU A 326 -16.84 3.91 -7.46
N SER A 327 -15.81 4.61 -6.96
CA SER A 327 -15.81 6.09 -6.91
C SER A 327 -15.91 6.71 -8.30
N ALA A 328 -15.33 6.10 -9.34
CA ALA A 328 -15.54 6.55 -10.71
C ALA A 328 -17.02 6.48 -11.13
N VAL A 329 -17.75 5.45 -10.70
CA VAL A 329 -19.18 5.32 -10.97
C VAL A 329 -19.99 6.30 -10.12
N PHE A 330 -19.87 6.25 -8.80
CA PHE A 330 -20.69 7.07 -7.88
C PHE A 330 -20.48 8.57 -8.07
N LEU A 331 -19.24 9.01 -8.33
CA LEU A 331 -18.96 10.43 -8.46
C LEU A 331 -19.26 10.98 -9.85
N PHE A 332 -19.10 10.18 -10.94
CA PHE A 332 -19.20 10.68 -12.32
C PHE A 332 -20.39 10.15 -13.12
N ALA A 333 -21.11 9.15 -12.62
CA ALA A 333 -22.37 8.67 -13.17
C ALA A 333 -23.44 8.66 -12.07
N ASN A 334 -24.02 9.84 -11.81
CA ASN A 334 -25.15 9.99 -10.90
C ASN A 334 -26.45 10.15 -11.70
N CYS A 335 -27.60 9.86 -11.09
CA CYS A 335 -28.90 9.97 -11.72
C CYS A 335 -29.10 11.39 -12.28
N GLY A 336 -29.27 11.44 -13.61
CA GLY A 336 -29.44 12.67 -14.38
C GLY A 336 -28.16 13.48 -14.69
N THR A 337 -26.98 13.11 -14.18
CA THR A 337 -25.72 13.84 -14.49
C THR A 337 -24.54 12.91 -14.75
N VAL A 338 -23.84 13.17 -15.85
CA VAL A 338 -22.62 12.44 -16.23
C VAL A 338 -21.48 13.45 -16.36
N GLY A 339 -20.39 13.21 -15.63
CA GLY A 339 -19.17 14.02 -15.69
C GLY A 339 -18.93 14.86 -14.45
N PHE A 340 -17.99 15.79 -14.59
CA PHE A 340 -17.60 16.69 -13.51
C PHE A 340 -18.73 17.69 -13.18
N ASP A 341 -18.90 17.96 -11.89
CA ASP A 341 -19.91 18.85 -11.33
C ASP A 341 -19.38 20.29 -11.27
N TYR A 342 -19.37 20.96 -12.43
CA TYR A 342 -18.88 22.33 -12.57
C TYR A 342 -19.67 23.34 -11.73
N GLU A 343 -20.99 23.20 -11.67
CA GLU A 343 -21.85 24.08 -10.88
C GLU A 343 -21.58 23.91 -9.39
N GLY A 344 -21.52 22.66 -8.92
CA GLY A 344 -21.14 22.33 -7.55
C GLY A 344 -19.77 22.90 -7.18
N TRP A 345 -18.80 22.84 -8.09
CA TRP A 345 -17.49 23.42 -7.85
C TRP A 345 -17.57 24.92 -7.61
N LEU A 346 -18.32 25.67 -8.42
CA LEU A 346 -18.41 27.13 -8.31
C LEU A 346 -19.10 27.61 -7.04
N VAL A 347 -20.04 26.83 -6.49
CA VAL A 347 -20.76 27.18 -5.24
C VAL A 347 -20.08 26.66 -3.98
N ALA A 348 -19.12 25.74 -4.12
CA ALA A 348 -18.40 25.18 -2.97
C ALA A 348 -17.68 26.27 -2.18
N PRO A 349 -17.75 26.28 -0.83
CA PRO A 349 -17.00 27.21 -0.02
C PRO A 349 -15.49 27.11 -0.31
N TRP A 350 -14.86 28.26 -0.56
CA TRP A 350 -13.43 28.32 -0.94
C TRP A 350 -12.48 27.58 0.02
N PRO A 351 -12.70 27.50 1.36
CA PRO A 351 -11.80 26.74 2.23
C PRO A 351 -11.82 25.25 1.89
N VAL A 352 -12.98 24.69 1.53
CA VAL A 352 -13.12 23.28 1.18
C VAL A 352 -12.48 23.00 -0.18
N GLN A 353 -12.69 23.91 -1.16
CA GLN A 353 -11.98 23.85 -2.45
C GLN A 353 -10.46 23.82 -2.27
N LEU A 354 -9.91 24.68 -1.40
CA LEU A 354 -8.47 24.72 -1.12
C LEU A 354 -7.98 23.41 -0.49
N VAL A 355 -8.71 22.83 0.46
CA VAL A 355 -8.34 21.54 1.06
C VAL A 355 -8.43 20.40 0.04
N SER A 356 -9.41 20.42 -0.87
CA SER A 356 -9.47 19.46 -1.99
C SER A 356 -8.27 19.61 -2.93
N LEU A 357 -7.84 20.85 -3.20
CA LEU A 357 -6.68 21.15 -4.05
C LEU A 357 -5.32 20.94 -3.37
N TRP A 358 -5.24 20.97 -2.04
CA TRP A 358 -4.00 20.77 -1.27
C TRP A 358 -3.26 19.48 -1.66
N LYS A 359 -4.01 18.44 -2.04
CA LYS A 359 -3.43 17.18 -2.55
C LYS A 359 -2.52 17.39 -3.76
N VAL A 360 -2.74 18.43 -4.58
CA VAL A 360 -1.83 18.79 -5.68
C VAL A 360 -0.46 19.14 -5.13
N MET A 361 -0.41 19.94 -4.06
CA MET A 361 0.85 20.30 -3.42
C MET A 361 1.57 19.07 -2.89
N LEU A 362 0.84 18.18 -2.18
CA LEU A 362 1.41 16.92 -1.68
C LEU A 362 1.94 16.02 -2.81
N MET A 363 1.18 15.90 -3.89
CA MET A 363 1.58 15.16 -5.08
C MET A 363 2.85 15.75 -5.69
N MET A 364 2.91 17.07 -5.88
CA MET A 364 4.09 17.73 -6.44
C MET A 364 5.32 17.57 -5.55
N ILE A 365 5.16 17.68 -4.23
CA ILE A 365 6.24 17.42 -3.26
C ILE A 365 6.71 15.96 -3.38
N GLY A 366 5.80 14.99 -3.39
CA GLY A 366 6.17 13.57 -3.52
C GLY A 366 6.83 13.22 -4.85
N LEU A 367 6.50 13.94 -5.92
CA LEU A 367 7.12 13.76 -7.24
C LEU A 367 8.53 14.37 -7.30
N ILE A 368 8.75 15.54 -6.68
CA ILE A 368 10.03 16.27 -6.76
C ILE A 368 11.00 15.80 -5.66
N PHE A 369 10.48 15.58 -4.45
CA PHE A 369 11.21 15.20 -3.26
C PHE A 369 10.60 13.92 -2.66
N PRO A 370 10.67 12.78 -3.37
CA PRO A 370 10.16 11.54 -2.83
C PRO A 370 10.89 11.23 -1.53
N ALA A 371 10.13 11.12 -0.45
CA ALA A 371 10.66 10.64 0.81
C ALA A 371 11.04 9.15 0.69
N GLN A 372 11.47 8.59 1.82
CA GLN A 372 11.73 7.16 1.96
C GLN A 372 10.45 6.39 1.61
N ALA A 373 10.53 5.60 0.54
CA ALA A 373 9.40 4.88 -0.03
C ALA A 373 9.39 3.41 0.39
N SER A 374 10.56 2.84 0.71
CA SER A 374 10.68 1.45 1.13
C SER A 374 11.71 1.33 2.25
N SER A 375 11.31 0.66 3.33
CA SER A 375 12.17 0.42 4.49
C SER A 375 12.13 -1.06 4.84
N LEU A 376 13.30 -1.70 4.90
CA LEU A 376 13.46 -3.09 5.32
C LEU A 376 14.20 -3.10 6.66
N PHE A 377 13.52 -3.56 7.70
CA PHE A 377 14.11 -3.75 9.02
C PHE A 377 14.65 -5.18 9.14
N LEU A 378 15.89 -5.29 9.56
CA LEU A 378 16.59 -6.51 9.92
C LEU A 378 16.73 -6.51 11.44
N VAL A 379 16.06 -7.43 12.12
CA VAL A 379 16.15 -7.57 13.58
C VAL A 379 16.72 -8.95 13.91
N LYS A 380 17.84 -9.02 14.63
CA LYS A 380 18.43 -10.31 15.03
C LYS A 380 17.41 -11.16 15.80
N LYS A 381 17.25 -12.42 15.40
CA LYS A 381 16.22 -13.34 15.94
C LYS A 381 16.35 -13.52 17.46
N GLY A 382 17.58 -13.59 17.96
CA GLY A 382 17.86 -13.78 19.39
C GLY A 382 17.37 -12.64 20.28
N VAL A 383 17.20 -11.43 19.71
CA VAL A 383 16.87 -10.20 20.46
C VAL A 383 15.59 -9.53 19.98
N ALA A 384 14.87 -10.18 19.06
CA ALA A 384 13.56 -9.70 18.62
C ALA A 384 12.61 -9.48 19.82
N HIS A 385 12.72 -10.31 20.88
CA HIS A 385 11.93 -10.19 22.12
C HIS A 385 11.99 -8.79 22.75
N LYS A 386 13.12 -8.07 22.65
CA LYS A 386 13.28 -6.70 23.15
C LYS A 386 12.19 -5.75 22.64
N ILE A 387 11.67 -5.97 21.42
CA ILE A 387 10.56 -5.16 20.86
C ILE A 387 9.23 -5.47 21.56
N THR A 388 8.94 -6.73 21.89
CA THR A 388 7.68 -7.16 22.54
C THR A 388 7.70 -6.81 24.01
N ASP A 389 8.87 -6.88 24.63
CA ASP A 389 9.04 -6.46 26.02
C ASP A 389 8.86 -4.95 26.15
N ALA A 390 9.30 -4.19 25.14
CA ALA A 390 9.24 -2.74 25.16
C ALA A 390 7.96 -2.14 24.55
N ILE A 391 7.22 -2.88 23.73
CA ILE A 391 5.99 -2.44 23.06
C ILE A 391 4.87 -3.42 23.41
N PRO A 392 3.76 -2.97 24.02
CA PRO A 392 2.61 -3.85 24.27
C PRO A 392 2.07 -4.48 22.98
N THR A 393 2.19 -5.81 22.86
CA THR A 393 1.78 -6.59 21.67
C THR A 393 0.61 -7.55 21.92
N TYR A 394 0.04 -7.60 23.13
CA TYR A 394 -1.15 -8.39 23.48
C TYR A 394 -1.11 -9.86 23.00
N GLY A 395 0.03 -10.52 23.24
CA GLY A 395 0.21 -11.94 22.92
C GLY A 395 0.44 -12.25 21.44
N ARG A 396 0.66 -11.24 20.58
CA ARG A 396 1.07 -11.42 19.18
C ARG A 396 2.35 -10.64 18.90
N PRO A 397 3.53 -11.24 19.08
CA PRO A 397 4.77 -10.57 18.74
C PRO A 397 4.71 -10.14 17.27
N ALA A 398 4.99 -8.86 16.98
CA ALA A 398 4.81 -8.28 15.64
C ALA A 398 5.62 -9.01 14.53
N TRP A 399 6.62 -9.82 14.91
CA TRP A 399 7.46 -10.62 14.01
C TRP A 399 7.02 -12.07 13.85
N VAL A 400 5.95 -12.52 14.50
CA VAL A 400 5.35 -13.84 14.21
C VAL A 400 4.44 -13.68 13.00
N ALA A 401 5.06 -13.66 11.81
CA ALA A 401 4.34 -13.56 10.54
C ALA A 401 3.32 -14.70 10.37
N VAL A 402 3.69 -15.92 10.79
CA VAL A 402 2.83 -17.11 10.73
C VAL A 402 2.63 -17.71 12.12
N PRO A 403 1.37 -17.78 12.61
CA PRO A 403 1.00 -18.48 13.83
C PRO A 403 1.42 -19.96 13.78
N GLU A 404 1.77 -20.54 14.93
CA GLU A 404 2.29 -21.90 15.02
C GLU A 404 1.35 -22.96 14.39
N TRP A 405 0.03 -22.82 14.60
CA TRP A 405 -0.98 -23.72 14.03
C TRP A 405 -0.97 -23.76 12.49
N ALA A 406 -0.50 -22.70 11.85
CA ALA A 406 -0.45 -22.57 10.40
C ALA A 406 0.90 -22.99 9.82
N ARG A 407 1.91 -23.31 10.63
CA ARG A 407 3.27 -23.66 10.16
C ARG A 407 3.42 -25.06 9.56
N ASN A 408 2.33 -25.80 9.35
CA ASN A 408 2.38 -27.15 8.78
C ASN A 408 2.15 -27.14 7.26
N GLU A 409 2.58 -28.22 6.60
CA GLU A 409 2.49 -28.38 5.14
C GLU A 409 1.06 -28.28 4.61
N LYS A 410 0.07 -28.64 5.42
CA LYS A 410 -1.35 -28.54 5.06
C LYS A 410 -1.79 -27.09 4.85
N TRP A 411 -1.25 -26.15 5.62
CA TRP A 411 -1.66 -24.74 5.57
C TRP A 411 -0.70 -23.84 4.79
N LEU A 412 0.61 -24.08 4.80
CA LEU A 412 1.59 -23.25 4.05
C LEU A 412 2.05 -23.89 2.73
N GLY A 413 1.63 -25.12 2.41
CA GLY A 413 2.07 -25.85 1.22
C GLY A 413 3.54 -26.28 1.28
N SER A 414 4.06 -26.81 0.16
CA SER A 414 5.47 -27.25 0.04
C SER A 414 6.50 -26.13 0.12
N ALA A 415 6.07 -24.87 0.24
CA ALA A 415 6.92 -23.71 0.51
C ALA A 415 7.66 -23.81 1.87
N ILE A 416 7.33 -24.79 2.72
CA ILE A 416 7.95 -25.05 4.03
C ILE A 416 9.20 -25.92 3.95
N ALA A 417 9.46 -26.65 2.85
CA ALA A 417 10.56 -27.62 2.83
C ALA A 417 11.92 -27.00 3.24
N ILE A 418 12.09 -25.69 2.97
CA ILE A 418 13.23 -24.89 3.41
C ILE A 418 12.72 -23.51 3.88
N PRO A 419 12.54 -23.26 5.19
CA PRO A 419 12.04 -21.97 5.71
C PRO A 419 12.87 -20.76 5.26
N GLU A 420 14.18 -20.94 5.08
CA GLU A 420 15.06 -19.90 4.51
C GLU A 420 14.66 -19.55 3.07
N MET A 421 14.23 -20.51 2.25
CA MET A 421 13.81 -20.22 0.88
C MET A 421 12.63 -19.23 0.83
N GLY A 422 11.70 -19.31 1.79
CA GLY A 422 10.62 -18.33 1.92
C GLY A 422 11.13 -16.90 2.11
N LEU A 423 12.20 -16.73 2.91
CA LEU A 423 12.85 -15.44 3.11
C LEU A 423 13.44 -14.88 1.81
N TYR A 424 14.19 -15.72 1.09
CA TYR A 424 14.78 -15.36 -0.20
C TYR A 424 13.73 -15.05 -1.25
N LYS A 425 12.59 -15.78 -1.26
CA LYS A 425 11.45 -15.48 -2.14
C LYS A 425 10.81 -14.14 -1.82
N GLY A 426 10.72 -13.75 -0.54
CA GLY A 426 10.26 -12.42 -0.15
C GLY A 426 11.15 -11.29 -0.67
N ILE A 427 12.47 -11.45 -0.55
CA ILE A 427 13.45 -10.49 -1.08
C ILE A 427 13.40 -10.44 -2.62
N ALA A 428 13.32 -11.61 -3.26
CA ALA A 428 13.17 -11.74 -4.70
C ALA A 428 11.90 -11.01 -5.20
N LEU A 429 10.78 -11.11 -4.48
CA LEU A 429 9.55 -10.40 -4.79
C LEU A 429 9.75 -8.87 -4.76
N MET A 430 10.46 -8.36 -3.74
CA MET A 430 10.80 -6.93 -3.64
C MET A 430 11.70 -6.48 -4.80
N TYR A 431 12.71 -7.27 -5.13
CA TYR A 431 13.62 -7.03 -6.24
C TYR A 431 12.90 -7.03 -7.60
N LEU A 432 11.96 -7.96 -7.82
CA LEU A 432 11.22 -8.07 -9.07
C LEU A 432 10.22 -6.92 -9.26
N HIS A 433 9.48 -6.56 -8.22
CA HIS A 433 8.38 -5.58 -8.33
C HIS A 433 8.85 -4.12 -8.41
N LYS A 434 10.11 -3.81 -8.06
CA LYS A 434 10.52 -2.42 -7.84
C LYS A 434 11.89 -2.12 -8.42
N LEU A 435 11.93 -1.21 -9.39
CA LEU A 435 13.19 -0.75 -9.97
C LEU A 435 14.10 -0.08 -8.91
N ASN A 436 13.54 0.66 -7.95
CA ASN A 436 14.34 1.27 -6.89
C ASN A 436 14.98 0.24 -5.95
N LEU A 437 14.43 -0.98 -5.87
CA LEU A 437 14.97 -2.06 -5.05
C LEU A 437 15.89 -3.03 -5.81
N LYS A 438 16.29 -2.71 -7.05
CA LYS A 438 17.29 -3.54 -7.76
C LYS A 438 18.64 -3.56 -7.05
N CYS A 439 18.99 -2.50 -6.31
CA CYS A 439 20.20 -2.45 -5.49
C CYS A 439 20.11 -3.19 -4.15
N LEU A 440 18.91 -3.67 -3.76
CA LEU A 440 18.66 -4.27 -2.45
C LEU A 440 19.61 -5.44 -2.11
N PRO A 441 19.99 -6.34 -3.05
CA PRO A 441 20.96 -7.41 -2.76
C PRO A 441 22.31 -6.88 -2.28
N SER A 442 22.85 -5.82 -2.88
CA SER A 442 24.10 -5.20 -2.43
C SER A 442 23.95 -4.51 -1.09
N LEU A 443 22.84 -3.78 -0.88
CA LEU A 443 22.57 -3.12 0.40
C LEU A 443 22.41 -4.15 1.54
N LEU A 444 21.79 -5.29 1.27
CA LEU A 444 21.68 -6.40 2.23
C LEU A 444 23.05 -6.95 2.60
N ARG A 445 23.92 -7.24 1.63
CA ARG A 445 25.29 -7.71 1.94
C ARG A 445 26.07 -6.68 2.76
N GLN A 446 25.97 -5.40 2.40
CA GLN A 446 26.62 -4.32 3.15
C GLN A 446 26.08 -4.19 4.58
N ALA A 447 24.76 -4.36 4.77
CA ALA A 447 24.12 -4.29 6.07
C ALA A 447 24.47 -5.49 6.97
N LEU A 448 24.51 -6.69 6.39
CA LEU A 448 24.77 -7.95 7.10
C LEU A 448 26.25 -8.15 7.42
N LYS A 449 27.17 -7.57 6.63
CA LYS A 449 28.61 -7.84 6.72
C LYS A 449 28.86 -9.35 6.60
N GLU A 450 29.28 -10.00 7.68
CA GLU A 450 29.54 -11.44 7.79
C GLU A 450 28.35 -12.24 8.35
N ASP A 451 27.33 -11.56 8.91
CA ASP A 451 26.18 -12.24 9.49
C ASP A 451 25.31 -12.90 8.41
N SER A 452 24.72 -14.05 8.74
CA SER A 452 23.77 -14.69 7.83
C SER A 452 22.44 -13.95 7.87
N ILE A 453 21.81 -13.74 6.70
CA ILE A 453 20.45 -13.21 6.65
C ILE A 453 19.44 -14.09 7.41
N SER A 454 19.75 -15.39 7.53
CA SER A 454 18.99 -16.35 8.32
C SER A 454 19.01 -16.05 9.82
N ASP A 455 19.91 -15.20 10.32
CA ASP A 455 19.94 -14.80 11.73
C ASP A 455 18.97 -13.65 12.03
N PHE A 456 18.35 -13.08 11.00
CA PHE A 456 17.46 -11.93 11.12
C PHE A 456 15.99 -12.28 10.86
N ARG A 457 15.11 -11.51 11.49
CA ARG A 457 13.72 -11.31 11.07
C ARG A 457 13.70 -10.12 10.13
N LEU A 458 13.02 -10.27 9.00
CA LEU A 458 12.79 -9.20 8.05
C LEU A 458 11.39 -8.63 8.30
N MET A 459 11.30 -7.31 8.47
CA MET A 459 10.03 -6.58 8.45
C MET A 459 10.11 -5.56 7.33
N TYR A 460 9.23 -5.71 6.35
CA TYR A 460 9.16 -4.79 5.23
C TYR A 460 8.06 -3.78 5.46
N TYR A 461 8.39 -2.51 5.27
CA TYR A 461 7.47 -1.40 5.32
C TYR A 461 7.54 -0.64 4.00
N ASP A 462 6.40 -0.54 3.32
CA ASP A 462 6.19 0.29 2.16
C ASP A 462 5.15 1.34 2.52
N SER A 463 5.56 2.60 2.55
CA SER A 463 4.65 3.70 2.85
C SER A 463 3.69 4.02 1.71
N GLY A 464 3.87 3.39 0.54
CA GLY A 464 3.23 3.82 -0.69
C GLY A 464 3.56 5.29 -1.01
N ALA A 465 2.87 5.88 -1.99
CA ALA A 465 3.03 7.27 -2.41
C ALA A 465 2.56 8.32 -1.36
N CYS A 466 2.36 7.95 -0.10
CA CYS A 466 1.79 8.79 0.96
C CYS A 466 2.74 9.07 2.14
N SER A 467 4.04 8.76 2.03
CA SER A 467 5.06 9.32 2.92
C SER A 467 5.64 10.61 2.33
N TRP A 468 5.40 11.73 3.00
CA TRP A 468 5.95 13.04 2.63
C TRP A 468 7.11 13.47 3.55
N SER A 469 7.50 12.62 4.50
CA SER A 469 8.50 12.96 5.52
C SER A 469 9.82 12.22 5.25
N PRO A 470 10.88 12.93 4.82
CA PRO A 470 12.19 12.34 4.47
C PRO A 470 12.89 11.67 5.66
N GLU A 471 12.64 12.11 6.88
CA GLU A 471 13.34 11.65 8.09
C GLU A 471 12.62 10.51 8.83
N ARG A 472 11.58 9.93 8.23
CA ARG A 472 10.66 9.08 8.99
C ARG A 472 11.23 7.73 9.40
N CYS A 473 12.03 7.03 8.56
CA CYS A 473 12.69 5.80 9.04
C CYS A 473 13.63 6.15 10.19
N GLU A 474 14.36 7.27 10.14
CA GLU A 474 15.26 7.67 11.24
C GLU A 474 14.49 7.95 12.54
N GLN A 475 13.36 8.66 12.46
CA GLN A 475 12.49 8.88 13.61
C GLN A 475 11.96 7.55 14.16
N TYR A 476 11.53 6.63 13.30
CA TYR A 476 11.01 5.33 13.70
C TYR A 476 12.10 4.43 14.31
N VAL A 477 13.28 4.37 13.70
CA VAL A 477 14.46 3.65 14.21
C VAL A 477 14.89 4.21 15.56
N GLY A 478 14.98 5.53 15.71
CA GLY A 478 15.30 6.16 17.00
C GLY A 478 14.27 5.87 18.08
N SER A 479 12.99 5.84 17.70
CA SER A 479 11.88 5.51 18.60
C SER A 479 11.87 4.01 18.98
N LEU A 480 12.35 3.12 18.11
CA LEU A 480 12.59 1.72 18.43
C LEU A 480 13.80 1.58 19.37
N GLN A 481 14.90 2.27 19.08
CA GLN A 481 16.11 2.23 19.89
C GLN A 481 15.85 2.68 21.33
N ALA A 482 15.16 3.82 21.49
CA ALA A 482 14.83 4.37 22.81
C ALA A 482 13.97 3.43 23.67
N ARG A 483 13.34 2.42 23.07
CA ARG A 483 12.47 1.45 23.74
C ARG A 483 13.16 0.11 23.97
N ALA A 484 13.68 -0.47 22.90
CA ALA A 484 14.21 -1.83 22.90
C ALA A 484 15.68 -1.87 23.33
N ASN A 485 16.38 -0.73 23.34
CA ASN A 485 17.80 -0.62 23.71
C ASN A 485 18.66 -1.68 23.02
N PHE A 486 18.65 -1.64 21.68
CA PHE A 486 19.45 -2.58 20.89
C PHE A 486 20.94 -2.27 21.03
N GLU A 487 21.75 -3.33 20.95
CA GLU A 487 23.18 -3.21 20.73
C GLU A 487 23.48 -3.01 19.24
N GLU A 488 24.71 -2.59 18.96
CA GLU A 488 25.15 -2.41 17.58
C GLU A 488 24.98 -3.71 16.76
N GLY A 489 24.30 -3.63 15.62
CA GLY A 489 24.06 -4.74 14.70
C GLY A 489 22.83 -5.59 15.01
N GLU A 490 22.11 -5.31 16.10
CA GLU A 490 20.90 -6.06 16.45
C GLU A 490 19.65 -5.62 15.68
N CYS A 491 19.55 -4.33 15.32
CA CYS A 491 18.44 -3.78 14.55
C CYS A 491 18.94 -2.79 13.48
N ILE A 492 18.69 -3.10 12.21
CA ILE A 492 19.17 -2.33 11.06
C ILE A 492 17.99 -1.98 10.13
N CYS A 493 17.78 -0.72 9.76
CA CYS A 493 16.87 -0.26 8.70
C CYS A 493 17.67 -0.02 7.40
N ILE A 494 17.32 -0.72 6.33
CA ILE A 494 17.69 -0.33 4.96
C ILE A 494 16.54 0.50 4.42
N SER A 495 16.79 1.78 4.16
CA SER A 495 15.80 2.71 3.62
C SER A 495 16.17 3.12 2.20
N VAL A 496 15.23 3.04 1.27
CA VAL A 496 15.39 3.41 -0.14
C VAL A 496 14.23 4.32 -0.56
N SER A 497 14.53 5.49 -1.11
CA SER A 497 13.51 6.41 -1.64
C SER A 497 12.93 5.91 -2.96
N ALA A 498 11.84 6.53 -3.41
CA ALA A 498 11.43 6.41 -4.81
C ALA A 498 12.35 7.25 -5.72
N PHE A 499 12.32 7.00 -7.02
CA PHE A 499 13.00 7.86 -7.99
C PHE A 499 12.29 9.22 -8.08
N PRO A 500 13.00 10.34 -7.84
CA PRO A 500 12.44 11.65 -8.08
C PRO A 500 12.13 11.86 -9.56
N ARG A 501 11.16 12.74 -9.82
CA ARG A 501 11.00 13.34 -11.14
C ARG A 501 12.14 14.31 -11.39
N LEU A 502 12.37 14.60 -12.67
CA LEU A 502 13.44 15.50 -13.16
C LEU A 502 14.86 14.90 -13.15
N GLY A 503 14.99 13.57 -13.13
CA GLY A 503 16.26 12.88 -13.39
C GLY A 503 17.25 12.90 -12.22
N GLN A 504 16.82 13.34 -11.03
CA GLN A 504 17.64 13.21 -9.83
C GLN A 504 17.78 11.74 -9.44
N PRO A 505 18.94 11.33 -8.88
CA PRO A 505 19.08 9.98 -8.35
C PRO A 505 18.19 9.79 -7.12
N LEU A 506 17.79 8.54 -6.85
CA LEU A 506 17.19 8.19 -5.57
C LEU A 506 18.25 8.19 -4.47
N GLU A 507 17.80 8.26 -3.22
CA GLU A 507 18.66 8.19 -2.03
C GLU A 507 18.40 6.89 -1.26
N TRP A 508 19.46 6.30 -0.72
CA TRP A 508 19.37 5.13 0.15
C TRP A 508 20.24 5.32 1.40
N LYS A 509 19.85 4.66 2.50
CA LYS A 509 20.55 4.66 3.79
C LYS A 509 20.51 3.28 4.44
N ILE A 510 21.59 2.92 5.11
CA ILE A 510 21.67 1.80 6.05
C ILE A 510 21.84 2.41 7.44
N ILE A 511 20.84 2.20 8.30
CA ILE A 511 20.74 2.81 9.62
C ILE A 511 20.76 1.69 10.65
N ASP A 512 21.72 1.70 11.55
CA ASP A 512 21.72 0.87 12.74
C ASP A 512 20.99 1.61 13.87
N ALA A 513 20.17 0.91 14.64
CA ALA A 513 19.39 1.51 15.70
C ALA A 513 20.26 2.18 16.78
N GLN A 514 21.41 1.59 17.11
CA GLN A 514 22.33 2.11 18.12
C GLN A 514 23.42 3.00 17.51
N ALA A 515 24.02 2.59 16.39
CA ALA A 515 25.15 3.33 15.78
C ALA A 515 24.70 4.48 14.85
N GLY A 516 23.42 4.58 14.51
CA GLY A 516 22.90 5.58 13.58
C GLY A 516 23.20 5.24 12.11
N VAL A 517 23.36 6.25 11.26
CA VAL A 517 23.60 6.04 9.81
C VAL A 517 24.99 5.43 9.59
N ARG A 518 25.04 4.19 9.13
CA ARG A 518 26.28 3.46 8.81
C ARG A 518 26.77 3.71 7.39
N ALA A 519 25.84 3.81 6.45
CA ALA A 519 26.12 4.05 5.05
C ALA A 519 24.96 4.78 4.41
N GLN A 520 25.24 5.60 3.40
CA GLN A 520 24.25 6.26 2.59
C GLN A 520 24.81 6.52 1.20
N GLY A 521 23.94 6.62 0.20
CA GLY A 521 24.35 6.90 -1.16
C GLY A 521 23.18 7.19 -2.07
N ARG A 522 23.50 7.26 -3.36
CA ARG A 522 22.58 7.65 -4.42
C ARG A 522 22.60 6.63 -5.54
N LEU A 523 21.46 6.42 -6.18
CA LEU A 523 21.34 5.50 -7.32
C LEU A 523 20.60 6.18 -8.46
N SER A 524 21.22 6.22 -9.64
CA SER A 524 20.55 6.72 -10.85
C SER A 524 19.60 5.66 -11.42
N VAL A 525 18.62 6.10 -12.19
CA VAL A 525 17.71 5.21 -12.92
C VAL A 525 18.49 4.28 -13.86
N VAL A 526 19.50 4.82 -14.57
CA VAL A 526 20.33 4.07 -15.51
C VAL A 526 21.06 2.92 -14.82
N MET A 527 21.73 3.21 -13.70
CA MET A 527 22.42 2.18 -12.93
C MET A 527 21.46 1.11 -12.40
N ALA A 528 20.25 1.51 -11.97
CA ALA A 528 19.24 0.56 -11.54
C ALA A 528 18.79 -0.38 -12.68
N GLU A 529 18.68 0.12 -13.92
CA GLU A 529 18.37 -0.70 -15.10
C GLU A 529 19.53 -1.62 -15.52
N GLU A 530 20.78 -1.22 -15.28
CA GLU A 530 21.98 -2.02 -15.54
C GLU A 530 22.03 -3.26 -14.64
N VAL A 531 21.71 -3.11 -13.36
CA VAL A 531 21.69 -4.21 -12.38
C VAL A 531 20.35 -4.96 -12.30
N ALA A 532 19.40 -4.65 -13.19
CA ALA A 532 18.05 -5.22 -13.13
C ALA A 532 17.92 -6.65 -13.69
N SER A 533 18.97 -7.21 -14.32
CA SER A 533 18.91 -8.54 -14.97
C SER A 533 18.70 -9.68 -13.98
N LEU A 534 19.60 -9.84 -13.03
CA LEU A 534 19.52 -10.81 -11.94
C LEU A 534 20.14 -10.19 -10.68
N PRO A 535 19.73 -10.59 -9.47
CA PRO A 535 20.37 -10.14 -8.23
C PRO A 535 21.91 -10.20 -8.25
N SER A 536 22.50 -11.22 -8.88
CA SER A 536 23.95 -11.35 -9.09
C SER A 536 24.59 -10.23 -9.92
N ALA A 537 23.84 -9.52 -10.76
CA ALA A 537 24.37 -8.38 -11.51
C ALA A 537 24.85 -7.24 -10.60
N CYS A 538 24.36 -7.19 -9.36
CA CYS A 538 24.77 -6.23 -8.35
C CYS A 538 26.21 -6.45 -7.84
N GLU A 539 26.81 -7.62 -8.07
CA GLU A 539 28.23 -7.88 -7.78
C GLU A 539 29.16 -7.19 -8.78
N VAL A 540 28.74 -7.13 -10.05
CA VAL A 540 29.55 -6.58 -11.15
C VAL A 540 29.52 -5.05 -11.14
N CYS A 541 28.38 -4.47 -10.79
CA CYS A 541 28.19 -3.03 -10.66
C CYS A 541 27.79 -2.74 -9.22
N ASN A 542 28.74 -2.40 -8.34
CA ASN A 542 28.43 -2.04 -6.96
C ASN A 542 27.69 -0.69 -6.92
N PRO A 543 26.35 -0.68 -6.74
CA PRO A 543 25.57 0.56 -6.74
C PRO A 543 25.69 1.31 -5.40
N ALA A 544 26.39 0.72 -4.42
CA ALA A 544 26.56 1.26 -3.08
C ALA A 544 27.86 2.08 -2.90
N THR A 545 28.71 2.13 -3.93
CA THR A 545 29.88 3.02 -4.00
C THR A 545 29.57 4.23 -4.89
N PRO A 546 29.94 5.45 -4.46
CA PRO A 546 29.57 6.71 -5.11
C PRO A 546 30.10 6.87 -6.53
#